data_AF-A0A942SA57-F1
#
_entry.id   AF-A0A942SA57-F1
#
_cell.length_a   1.000
_cell.length_b   1.000
_cell.length_c   1.000
_cell.angle_alpha   90.00
_cell.angle_beta   90.00
_cell.angle_gamma   90.00
#
_symmetry.space_group_name_H-M   'P 1'
#
loop_
_entity.id
_entity.type
_entity.pdbx_description
1 polymer ?
#
loop_
_entity_poly.entity_id
_entity_poly.type
_entity_poly.pdbx_seq_one_letter_code
_entity_poly.pdbx_strand_id
1 'polypeptide(L)'
;MNAFYRKGLVVCFLLGFSICASAQTILNKSITVQVNKQRLDNVLEIISNNGNFYFSYNSSIVKRDSLVSLNFTNKPVREVLNYLFNNRYDYIESGNYLILRRKAITIAATVKQSPTEDKNYYLAGYIIDEFTGERLNNASIYEPDQLASDLTDGQGAFTLKLKSRYKTATITVSKDSYKDTTLTIQPKLNQQLIISLRPQDHFTTMITVSPEDYFLPDTIEVKLPTGETVTYTKEDTIKVQRSWIGRFLLSSKQRMQSINLGKFFTTRAFQISLIPGLSTQGKLSPQITTAFSVNVLGGYTGGVSFVELGGLFNITKTNVKYVQAAGLLNLVGGD
;
A
#
# COMPACT_ATOMS: atom_id res chain seq x y z
N MET A 1 45.17 75.74 -45.29
CA MET A 1 46.29 75.35 -44.42
C MET A 1 45.71 74.61 -43.22
N ASN A 2 46.08 73.32 -43.12
CA ASN A 2 46.04 72.39 -41.98
C ASN A 2 44.73 71.79 -41.43
N ALA A 3 44.75 70.46 -41.46
CA ALA A 3 43.86 69.47 -40.86
C ALA A 3 44.13 69.25 -39.35
N PHE A 4 43.40 68.28 -38.77
CA PHE A 4 43.40 67.76 -37.37
C PHE A 4 42.32 68.44 -36.49
N TYR A 5 41.28 67.77 -35.97
CA TYR A 5 41.21 66.45 -35.37
C TYR A 5 39.87 65.73 -35.62
N ARG A 6 39.92 64.66 -36.42
CA ARG A 6 39.11 63.45 -36.21
C ARG A 6 39.67 62.77 -34.95
N LYS A 7 38.85 62.55 -33.91
CA LYS A 7 38.98 61.43 -32.95
C LYS A 7 37.91 61.53 -31.86
N GLY A 8 37.10 60.49 -31.73
CA GLY A 8 36.58 60.07 -30.43
C GLY A 8 35.09 60.30 -30.13
N LEU A 9 34.18 59.75 -30.93
CA LEU A 9 32.87 59.36 -30.38
C LEU A 9 32.32 58.12 -31.09
N VAL A 10 33.08 57.03 -31.00
CA VAL A 10 32.55 55.67 -31.14
C VAL A 10 32.58 55.10 -29.73
N VAL A 11 31.61 55.50 -28.91
CA VAL A 11 31.39 54.88 -27.60
C VAL A 11 30.44 53.71 -27.83
N CYS A 12 31.04 52.52 -27.83
CA CYS A 12 30.46 51.19 -27.65
C CYS A 12 28.94 51.14 -27.41
N PHE A 13 28.18 50.85 -28.46
CA PHE A 13 26.81 50.34 -28.36
C PHE A 13 26.79 48.83 -28.65
N LEU A 14 27.65 48.07 -27.96
CA LEU A 14 27.85 46.62 -28.15
C LEU A 14 28.27 45.93 -26.84
N LEU A 15 27.44 46.05 -25.80
CA LEU A 15 27.36 45.14 -24.64
C LEU A 15 25.88 45.12 -24.23
N GLY A 16 24.96 44.58 -25.03
CA GLY A 16 25.00 43.19 -25.47
C GLY A 16 24.21 42.35 -24.46
N PHE A 17 22.91 42.63 -24.37
CA PHE A 17 21.83 41.73 -23.94
C PHE A 17 22.24 40.62 -22.95
N SER A 18 22.12 40.88 -21.64
CA SER A 18 21.91 39.80 -20.68
C SER A 18 20.55 39.18 -20.99
N ILE A 19 20.51 38.21 -21.90
CA ILE A 19 19.38 37.29 -22.02
C ILE A 19 19.37 36.55 -20.69
N CYS A 20 18.53 36.99 -19.76
CA CYS A 20 18.12 36.19 -18.63
C CYS A 20 17.40 34.98 -19.22
N ALA A 21 18.16 33.94 -19.57
CA ALA A 21 17.64 32.63 -19.86
C ALA A 21 17.06 32.10 -18.55
N SER A 22 15.85 32.54 -18.23
CA SER A 22 15.05 31.91 -17.19
C SER A 22 14.85 30.48 -17.67
N ALA A 23 15.46 29.52 -16.98
CA ALA A 23 15.22 28.12 -17.24
C ALA A 23 13.71 27.87 -17.03
N GLN A 24 12.97 27.75 -18.14
CA GLN A 24 11.56 27.45 -18.05
C GLN A 24 11.40 26.06 -17.46
N THR A 25 10.70 25.97 -16.32
CA THR A 25 10.37 24.71 -15.65
C THR A 25 9.76 23.74 -16.65
N ILE A 26 10.13 22.46 -16.57
CA ILE A 26 9.70 21.40 -17.52
C ILE A 26 8.18 21.43 -17.72
N LEU A 27 7.43 21.55 -16.63
CA LEU A 27 5.97 21.51 -16.61
C LEU A 27 5.30 22.69 -17.34
N ASN A 28 6.01 23.80 -17.54
CA ASN A 28 5.49 24.99 -18.23
C ASN A 28 5.91 25.05 -19.70
N LYS A 29 6.78 24.14 -20.18
CA LYS A 29 7.15 24.07 -21.60
C LYS A 29 5.91 23.72 -22.43
N SER A 30 5.71 24.40 -23.55
CA SER A 30 4.58 24.13 -24.44
C SER A 30 4.95 23.08 -25.49
N ILE A 31 4.10 22.08 -25.67
CA ILE A 31 4.29 20.97 -26.61
C ILE A 31 3.04 20.74 -27.45
N THR A 32 3.22 20.07 -28.59
CA THR A 32 2.15 19.57 -29.45
C THR A 32 2.23 18.05 -29.50
N VAL A 33 1.12 17.36 -29.20
CA VAL A 33 1.05 15.90 -29.17
C VAL A 33 -0.28 15.47 -29.78
N GLN A 34 -0.20 14.72 -30.88
CA GLN A 34 -1.35 14.21 -31.62
C GLN A 34 -1.17 12.72 -31.84
N VAL A 35 -1.87 11.91 -31.06
CA VAL A 35 -1.76 10.44 -31.07
C VAL A 35 -3.15 9.82 -30.95
N ASN A 36 -3.37 8.69 -31.62
CA ASN A 36 -4.63 7.96 -31.60
C ASN A 36 -4.37 6.50 -31.25
N LYS A 37 -5.00 6.01 -30.18
CA LYS A 37 -4.87 4.63 -29.65
C LYS A 37 -3.41 4.14 -29.59
N GLN A 38 -2.52 4.98 -29.09
CA GLN A 38 -1.10 4.66 -28.96
C GLN A 38 -0.76 4.18 -27.55
N ARG A 39 0.21 3.27 -27.42
CA ARG A 39 0.68 2.78 -26.11
C ARG A 39 1.27 3.92 -25.27
N LEU A 40 0.94 3.95 -23.98
CA LEU A 40 1.30 5.01 -23.06
C LEU A 40 2.81 5.23 -22.94
N ASP A 41 3.62 4.17 -23.00
CA ASP A 41 5.08 4.29 -23.02
C ASP A 41 5.57 5.11 -24.22
N ASN A 42 5.11 4.80 -25.43
CA ASN A 42 5.47 5.57 -26.64
C ASN A 42 4.95 7.02 -26.56
N VAL A 43 3.81 7.25 -25.92
CA VAL A 43 3.28 8.62 -25.73
C VAL A 43 4.14 9.43 -24.77
N LEU A 44 4.63 8.82 -23.68
CA LEU A 44 5.59 9.47 -22.77
C LEU A 44 6.91 9.77 -23.49
N GLU A 45 7.36 8.89 -24.38
CA GLU A 45 8.53 9.12 -25.22
C GLU A 45 8.33 10.32 -26.17
N ILE A 46 7.19 10.39 -26.86
CA ILE A 46 6.83 11.55 -27.70
C ILE A 46 6.85 12.85 -26.89
N ILE A 47 6.29 12.84 -25.68
CA ILE A 47 6.29 14.02 -24.80
C ILE A 47 7.72 14.38 -24.37
N SER A 48 8.53 13.39 -24.03
CA SER A 48 9.94 13.54 -23.64
C SER A 48 10.76 14.18 -24.77
N ASN A 49 10.60 13.68 -26.00
CA ASN A 49 11.22 14.22 -27.21
C ASN A 49 10.79 15.67 -27.50
N ASN A 50 9.49 15.96 -27.47
CA ASN A 50 8.98 17.32 -27.72
C ASN A 50 9.42 18.33 -26.64
N GLY A 51 9.54 17.90 -25.39
CA GLY A 51 9.90 18.76 -24.26
C GLY A 51 11.40 18.81 -23.94
N ASN A 52 12.20 17.94 -24.56
CA ASN A 52 13.62 17.73 -24.29
C ASN A 52 13.91 17.54 -22.78
N PHE A 53 13.27 16.55 -22.17
CA PHE A 53 13.45 16.17 -20.77
C PHE A 53 13.18 14.68 -20.56
N TYR A 54 13.66 14.11 -19.45
CA TYR A 54 13.53 12.69 -19.15
C TYR A 54 12.33 12.42 -18.24
N PHE A 55 11.57 11.34 -18.47
CA PHE A 55 10.67 10.84 -17.42
C PHE A 55 11.40 9.88 -16.51
N SER A 56 11.05 9.88 -15.24
CA SER A 56 11.46 8.83 -14.31
C SER A 56 10.28 8.37 -13.46
N TYR A 57 10.02 7.08 -13.39
CA TYR A 57 8.91 6.56 -12.60
C TYR A 57 9.10 5.10 -12.22
N ASN A 58 8.38 4.70 -11.20
CA ASN A 58 8.28 3.31 -10.80
C ASN A 58 7.41 2.52 -11.80
N SER A 59 7.92 1.44 -12.37
CA SER A 59 7.17 0.63 -13.36
C SER A 59 5.80 0.17 -12.88
N SER A 60 5.62 -0.07 -11.58
CA SER A 60 4.34 -0.53 -11.02
C SER A 60 3.24 0.54 -11.02
N ILE A 61 3.59 1.84 -11.06
CA ILE A 61 2.59 2.90 -10.96
C ILE A 61 1.95 3.22 -12.31
N VAL A 62 2.68 3.11 -13.43
CA VAL A 62 2.20 3.45 -14.78
C VAL A 62 1.91 2.18 -15.60
N LYS A 63 0.69 2.05 -16.12
CA LYS A 63 0.30 0.95 -17.04
C LYS A 63 0.80 1.25 -18.46
N ARG A 64 2.08 0.96 -18.73
CA ARG A 64 2.80 1.31 -19.97
C ARG A 64 2.12 0.86 -21.27
N ASP A 65 1.38 -0.24 -21.22
CA ASP A 65 0.67 -0.86 -22.35
C ASP A 65 -0.71 -0.25 -22.64
N SER A 66 -1.21 0.64 -21.77
CA SER A 66 -2.51 1.27 -21.94
C SER A 66 -2.56 2.10 -23.22
N LEU A 67 -3.62 1.91 -24.01
CA LEU A 67 -3.84 2.70 -25.22
C LEU A 67 -4.48 4.03 -24.87
N VAL A 68 -3.88 5.12 -25.32
CA VAL A 68 -4.34 6.49 -25.07
C VAL A 68 -4.44 7.26 -26.38
N SER A 69 -5.31 8.27 -26.41
CA SER A 69 -5.43 9.21 -27.54
C SER A 69 -5.33 10.62 -26.99
N LEU A 70 -4.50 11.45 -27.62
CA LEU A 70 -4.29 12.85 -27.24
C LEU A 70 -4.35 13.71 -28.50
N ASN A 71 -4.94 14.89 -28.38
CA ASN A 71 -4.89 15.91 -29.42
C ASN A 71 -4.71 17.27 -28.77
N PHE A 72 -3.46 17.63 -28.52
CA PHE A 72 -3.06 18.90 -27.92
C PHE A 72 -2.11 19.65 -28.84
N THR A 73 -2.33 20.95 -28.98
CA THR A 73 -1.49 21.85 -29.78
C THR A 73 -1.05 23.02 -28.92
N ASN A 74 0.27 23.24 -28.82
CA ASN A 74 0.90 24.31 -28.06
C ASN A 74 0.35 24.43 -26.61
N LYS A 75 0.36 23.31 -25.88
CA LYS A 75 -0.12 23.24 -24.49
C LYS A 75 1.01 22.95 -23.52
N PRO A 76 0.96 23.47 -22.28
CA PRO A 76 1.98 23.18 -21.28
C PRO A 76 2.02 21.69 -20.96
N VAL A 77 3.22 21.13 -20.77
CA VAL A 77 3.44 19.72 -20.39
C VAL A 77 2.54 19.30 -19.23
N ARG A 78 2.38 20.17 -18.22
CA ARG A 78 1.49 19.93 -17.07
C ARG A 78 0.06 19.60 -17.48
N GLU A 79 -0.52 20.35 -18.43
CA GLU A 79 -1.91 20.16 -18.87
C GLU A 79 -2.05 18.82 -19.61
N VAL A 80 -1.11 18.51 -20.49
CA VAL A 80 -1.06 17.24 -21.22
C VAL A 80 -0.96 16.06 -20.26
N LEU A 81 -0.07 16.13 -19.27
CA LEU A 81 0.11 15.07 -18.27
C LEU A 81 -1.10 14.93 -17.34
N ASN A 82 -1.69 16.05 -16.91
CA ASN A 82 -2.90 16.04 -16.10
C ASN A 82 -4.07 15.36 -16.80
N TYR A 83 -4.24 15.61 -18.09
CA TYR A 83 -5.20 14.89 -18.92
C TYR A 83 -4.83 13.41 -19.03
N LEU A 84 -3.59 13.11 -19.44
CA LEU A 84 -3.09 11.75 -19.66
C LEU A 84 -3.28 10.84 -18.43
N PHE A 85 -3.07 11.41 -17.24
CA PHE A 85 -3.09 10.68 -15.98
C PHE A 85 -4.35 10.94 -15.13
N ASN A 86 -5.34 11.68 -15.64
CA ASN A 86 -6.56 12.07 -14.95
C ASN A 86 -6.30 12.74 -13.58
N ASN A 87 -5.27 13.60 -13.49
CA ASN A 87 -4.84 14.27 -12.25
C ASN A 87 -4.48 13.35 -11.07
N ARG A 88 -4.18 12.06 -11.32
CA ARG A 88 -3.86 11.07 -10.27
C ARG A 88 -2.37 11.03 -9.90
N TYR A 89 -1.56 11.93 -10.44
CA TYR A 89 -0.11 11.93 -10.27
C TYR A 89 0.39 13.33 -9.93
N ASP A 90 1.37 13.36 -9.04
CA ASP A 90 2.24 14.49 -8.79
C ASP A 90 3.47 14.39 -9.70
N TYR A 91 3.99 15.54 -10.10
CA TYR A 91 5.19 15.65 -10.95
C TYR A 91 6.26 16.43 -10.22
N ILE A 92 7.43 15.82 -10.04
CA ILE A 92 8.56 16.40 -9.33
C ILE A 92 9.66 16.68 -10.34
N GLU A 93 10.07 17.93 -10.48
CA GLU A 93 11.19 18.33 -11.34
C GLU A 93 12.51 18.18 -10.57
N SER A 94 13.48 17.45 -11.14
CA SER A 94 14.82 17.28 -10.57
C SER A 94 15.86 17.32 -11.70
N GLY A 95 16.51 18.47 -11.89
CA GLY A 95 17.38 18.69 -13.04
C GLY A 95 16.56 18.61 -14.33
N ASN A 96 16.99 17.75 -15.28
CA ASN A 96 16.25 17.51 -16.52
C ASN A 96 15.28 16.31 -16.44
N TYR A 97 15.00 15.81 -15.23
CA TYR A 97 14.07 14.69 -15.01
C TYR A 97 12.73 15.21 -14.48
N LEU A 98 11.66 14.64 -15.00
CA LEU A 98 10.31 14.75 -14.48
C LEU A 98 9.91 13.42 -13.84
N ILE A 99 9.90 13.38 -12.51
CA ILE A 99 9.58 12.19 -11.73
C ILE A 99 8.07 12.11 -11.54
N LEU A 100 7.46 11.00 -11.97
CA LEU A 100 6.03 10.75 -11.78
C LEU A 100 5.80 9.98 -10.47
N ARG A 101 4.87 10.48 -9.66
CA ARG A 101 4.46 9.82 -8.41
C ARG A 101 2.94 9.79 -8.33
N ARG A 102 2.33 8.68 -7.92
CA ARG A 102 0.88 8.66 -7.68
C ARG A 102 0.51 9.59 -6.53
N LYS A 103 -0.55 10.36 -6.75
CA LYS A 103 -1.15 11.23 -5.75
C LYS A 103 -1.96 10.37 -4.78
N ALA A 104 -1.70 10.54 -3.48
CA ALA A 104 -2.41 9.83 -2.43
C ALA A 104 -3.82 10.40 -2.24
N ILE A 105 -4.83 9.52 -2.11
CA ILE A 105 -6.15 9.89 -1.59
C ILE A 105 -6.06 9.77 -0.06
N THR A 106 -5.63 10.83 0.61
CA THR A 106 -5.60 10.86 2.08
C THR A 106 -6.98 11.22 2.60
N ILE A 107 -7.75 10.23 3.06
CA ILE A 107 -8.97 10.46 3.84
C ILE A 107 -8.88 9.58 5.08
N ALA A 108 -8.39 10.14 6.18
CA ALA A 108 -8.70 9.70 7.53
C ALA A 108 -9.55 10.79 8.18
N ALA A 109 -10.69 11.10 7.56
CA ALA A 109 -11.62 12.11 8.06
C ALA A 109 -12.65 11.43 8.97
N THR A 110 -12.78 11.93 10.19
CA THR A 110 -13.92 11.59 11.03
C THR A 110 -15.14 12.29 10.46
N VAL A 111 -16.05 11.52 9.86
CA VAL A 111 -17.22 12.07 9.14
C VAL A 111 -18.36 12.41 10.10
N LYS A 112 -18.45 11.68 11.21
CA LYS A 112 -19.48 11.88 12.24
C LYS A 112 -18.96 11.43 13.59
N GLN A 113 -19.30 12.19 14.62
CA GLN A 113 -19.09 11.85 16.02
C GLN A 113 -20.42 11.89 16.78
N SER A 114 -20.62 10.94 17.69
CA SER A 114 -21.68 11.05 18.69
C SER A 114 -21.16 10.59 20.06
N PRO A 115 -21.50 11.29 21.14
CA PRO A 115 -21.19 10.82 22.48
C PRO A 115 -21.89 9.50 22.77
N THR A 116 -21.29 8.68 23.63
CA THR A 116 -21.92 7.49 24.19
C THR A 116 -21.71 7.48 25.70
N GLU A 117 -22.79 7.22 26.44
CA GLU A 117 -22.75 6.99 27.89
C GLU A 117 -22.43 5.51 28.22
N ASP A 118 -22.31 4.66 27.20
CA ASP A 118 -22.04 3.24 27.39
C ASP A 118 -20.58 2.95 27.79
N LYS A 119 -20.43 1.81 28.47
CA LYS A 119 -19.13 1.17 28.71
C LYS A 119 -18.38 0.81 27.41
N ASN A 120 -19.05 0.90 26.26
CA ASN A 120 -18.49 0.64 24.94
C ASN A 120 -18.81 1.78 23.96
N TYR A 121 -17.96 1.92 22.94
CA TYR A 121 -18.17 2.80 21.79
C TYR A 121 -17.85 2.04 20.49
N TYR A 122 -18.30 2.58 19.36
CA TYR A 122 -18.19 1.94 18.05
C TYR A 122 -17.40 2.80 17.07
N LEU A 123 -16.47 2.16 16.37
CA LEU A 123 -15.87 2.71 15.16
C LEU A 123 -16.49 1.99 13.98
N ALA A 124 -17.17 2.73 13.11
CA ALA A 124 -17.70 2.21 11.87
C ALA A 124 -17.03 2.92 10.71
N GLY A 125 -17.08 2.35 9.51
CA GLY A 125 -16.42 2.99 8.40
C GLY A 125 -16.23 2.10 7.20
N TYR A 126 -15.40 2.59 6.28
CA TYR A 126 -15.01 1.86 5.09
C TYR A 126 -13.51 1.97 4.85
N ILE A 127 -12.91 0.90 4.34
CA ILE A 127 -11.51 0.87 3.95
C ILE A 127 -11.41 0.97 2.43
N ILE A 128 -10.48 1.80 1.93
CA ILE A 128 -10.28 2.03 0.49
C ILE A 128 -8.83 1.87 0.08
N ASP A 129 -8.62 1.60 -1.20
CA ASP A 129 -7.31 1.71 -1.84
C ASP A 129 -6.93 3.20 -1.96
N GLU A 130 -5.71 3.55 -1.52
CA GLU A 130 -5.22 4.94 -1.53
C GLU A 130 -5.16 5.55 -2.94
N PHE A 131 -4.99 4.74 -3.99
CA PHE A 131 -4.81 5.24 -5.36
C PHE A 131 -6.03 5.05 -6.25
N THR A 132 -6.79 3.96 -6.09
CA THR A 132 -7.99 3.72 -6.90
C THR A 132 -9.25 4.26 -6.24
N GLY A 133 -9.26 4.42 -4.92
CA GLY A 133 -10.45 4.77 -4.14
C GLY A 133 -11.46 3.62 -4.03
N GLU A 134 -11.15 2.44 -4.58
CA GLU A 134 -12.02 1.27 -4.52
C GLU A 134 -12.17 0.76 -3.09
N ARG A 135 -13.36 0.22 -2.77
CA ARG A 135 -13.63 -0.38 -1.47
C ARG A 135 -12.84 -1.67 -1.30
N LEU A 136 -12.09 -1.77 -0.22
CA LEU A 136 -11.30 -2.95 0.09
C LEU A 136 -12.09 -3.91 0.97
N ASN A 137 -12.56 -4.99 0.37
CA ASN A 137 -13.11 -6.11 1.11
C ASN A 137 -12.01 -6.87 1.86
N ASN A 138 -12.37 -7.67 2.87
CA ASN A 138 -11.45 -8.59 3.51
C ASN A 138 -10.17 -7.90 4.04
N ALA A 139 -10.28 -6.67 4.53
CA ALA A 139 -9.23 -5.95 5.23
C ALA A 139 -9.45 -6.12 6.74
N SER A 140 -8.40 -6.43 7.48
CA SER A 140 -8.48 -6.63 8.93
C SER A 140 -8.29 -5.30 9.64
N ILE A 141 -9.23 -4.95 10.51
CA ILE A 141 -9.12 -3.81 11.42
C ILE A 141 -9.08 -4.33 12.85
N TYR A 142 -8.14 -3.85 13.66
CA TYR A 142 -7.97 -4.36 15.02
C TYR A 142 -7.37 -3.33 15.98
N GLU A 143 -7.64 -3.54 17.26
CA GLU A 143 -7.08 -2.82 18.39
C GLU A 143 -6.37 -3.87 19.29
N PRO A 144 -5.03 -3.83 19.38
CA PRO A 144 -4.25 -4.89 20.03
C PRO A 144 -4.47 -5.07 21.54
N ASP A 145 -4.70 -3.99 22.28
CA ASP A 145 -4.72 -4.00 23.74
C ASP A 145 -6.03 -4.60 24.27
N GLN A 146 -7.13 -4.34 23.57
CA GLN A 146 -8.48 -4.79 23.87
C GLN A 146 -8.80 -6.13 23.22
N LEU A 147 -7.93 -6.62 22.33
CA LEU A 147 -8.13 -7.78 21.47
C LEU A 147 -9.42 -7.68 20.64
N ALA A 148 -9.78 -6.45 20.25
CA ALA A 148 -10.94 -6.18 19.42
C ALA A 148 -10.53 -6.24 17.95
N SER A 149 -11.33 -6.89 17.11
CA SER A 149 -11.09 -6.89 15.67
C SER A 149 -12.35 -7.13 14.84
N ASP A 150 -12.29 -6.64 13.61
CA ASP A 150 -13.27 -6.90 12.58
C ASP A 150 -12.62 -7.10 11.21
N LEU A 151 -13.38 -7.62 10.26
CA LEU A 151 -12.95 -7.85 8.88
C LEU A 151 -13.95 -7.18 7.95
N THR A 152 -13.45 -6.36 7.01
CA THR A 152 -14.35 -5.63 6.12
C THR A 152 -15.18 -6.54 5.23
N ASP A 153 -16.42 -6.12 4.96
CA ASP A 153 -17.34 -6.83 4.08
C ASP A 153 -17.07 -6.54 2.58
N GLY A 154 -17.98 -7.01 1.70
CA GLY A 154 -17.87 -6.79 0.26
C GLY A 154 -17.92 -5.34 -0.20
N GLN A 155 -18.43 -4.43 0.64
CA GLN A 155 -18.47 -2.98 0.39
C GLN A 155 -17.31 -2.26 1.11
N GLY A 156 -16.36 -3.01 1.67
CA GLY A 156 -15.25 -2.49 2.45
C GLY A 156 -15.67 -1.95 3.81
N ALA A 157 -16.90 -2.21 4.26
CA ALA A 157 -17.42 -1.68 5.52
C ALA A 157 -16.95 -2.48 6.72
N PHE A 158 -16.73 -1.82 7.86
CA PHE A 158 -16.40 -2.46 9.14
C PHE A 158 -17.19 -1.87 10.31
N THR A 159 -17.25 -2.61 11.42
CA THR A 159 -17.70 -2.09 12.71
C THR A 159 -16.90 -2.71 13.85
N LEU A 160 -16.11 -1.88 14.53
CA LEU A 160 -15.27 -2.26 15.66
C LEU A 160 -15.85 -1.75 16.97
N LYS A 161 -16.21 -2.67 17.87
CA LYS A 161 -16.68 -2.36 19.22
C LYS A 161 -15.49 -2.30 20.19
N LEU A 162 -15.37 -1.19 20.92
CA LEU A 162 -14.28 -0.93 21.85
C LEU A 162 -14.81 -0.55 23.23
N LYS A 163 -14.03 -0.82 24.27
CA LYS A 163 -14.35 -0.53 25.68
C LYS A 163 -13.86 0.88 26.05
N SER A 164 -14.74 1.66 26.67
CA SER A 164 -14.50 3.07 27.04
C SER A 164 -13.49 3.26 28.20
N ARG A 165 -13.06 2.18 28.86
CA ARG A 165 -12.16 2.21 30.04
C ARG A 165 -10.68 2.50 29.70
N TYR A 166 -10.29 2.37 28.44
CA TYR A 166 -8.91 2.59 27.98
C TYR A 166 -8.70 4.09 27.69
N LYS A 167 -7.48 4.60 27.94
CA LYS A 167 -7.14 6.02 27.76
C LYS A 167 -6.98 6.41 26.28
N THR A 168 -6.50 5.48 25.48
CA THR A 168 -6.29 5.60 24.04
C THR A 168 -6.78 4.31 23.36
N ALA A 169 -7.02 4.39 22.06
CA ALA A 169 -7.17 3.19 21.23
C ALA A 169 -6.32 3.34 19.98
N THR A 170 -5.45 2.36 19.75
CA THR A 170 -4.54 2.30 18.61
C THR A 170 -5.11 1.33 17.59
N ILE A 171 -5.69 1.87 16.54
CA ILE A 171 -6.38 1.12 15.50
C ILE A 171 -5.38 0.83 14.38
N THR A 172 -5.16 -0.44 14.10
CA THR A 172 -4.34 -0.86 12.97
C THR A 172 -5.23 -1.52 11.93
N VAL A 173 -5.00 -1.16 10.67
CA VAL A 173 -5.60 -1.79 9.50
C VAL A 173 -4.51 -2.50 8.71
N SER A 174 -4.76 -3.76 8.40
CA SER A 174 -3.83 -4.62 7.68
C SER A 174 -4.56 -5.44 6.62
N LYS A 175 -3.93 -5.59 5.46
CA LYS A 175 -4.42 -6.41 4.34
C LYS A 175 -3.22 -6.96 3.57
N ASP A 176 -3.32 -8.21 3.14
CA ASP A 176 -2.30 -8.79 2.27
C ASP A 176 -2.06 -7.94 1.02
N SER A 177 -0.79 -7.80 0.62
CA SER A 177 -0.35 -6.93 -0.48
C SER A 177 -0.58 -5.42 -0.28
N TYR A 178 -0.88 -4.97 0.94
CA TYR A 178 -0.96 -3.56 1.33
C TYR A 178 0.01 -3.25 2.48
N LYS A 179 0.38 -1.97 2.61
CA LYS A 179 1.10 -1.46 3.77
C LYS A 179 0.12 -1.23 4.92
N ASP A 180 0.52 -1.67 6.11
CA ASP A 180 -0.29 -1.50 7.32
C ASP A 180 -0.41 -0.01 7.68
N THR A 181 -1.62 0.41 8.07
CA THR A 181 -1.91 1.79 8.50
C THR A 181 -2.35 1.77 9.95
N THR A 182 -1.74 2.62 10.79
CA THR A 182 -2.08 2.74 12.21
C THR A 182 -2.56 4.14 12.53
N LEU A 183 -3.67 4.23 13.28
CA LEU A 183 -4.34 5.46 13.69
C LEU A 183 -4.56 5.44 15.20
N THR A 184 -4.25 6.54 15.87
CA THR A 184 -4.63 6.72 17.28
C THR A 184 -5.89 7.55 17.35
N ILE A 185 -6.91 7.05 18.04
CA ILE A 185 -8.19 7.74 18.19
C ILE A 185 -8.49 8.08 19.65
N GLN A 186 -9.34 9.08 19.85
CA GLN A 186 -9.89 9.38 21.17
C GLN A 186 -11.01 8.39 21.51
N PRO A 187 -10.95 7.71 22.67
CA PRO A 187 -12.01 6.81 23.12
C PRO A 187 -13.31 7.54 23.47
N LYS A 188 -14.38 6.76 23.71
CA LYS A 188 -15.70 7.21 24.21
C LYS A 188 -16.60 7.94 23.21
N LEU A 189 -16.16 8.11 21.97
CA LEU A 189 -16.98 8.66 20.90
C LEU A 189 -17.22 7.61 19.84
N ASN A 190 -18.49 7.45 19.44
CA ASN A 190 -18.78 6.71 18.21
C ASN A 190 -18.26 7.52 17.04
N GLN A 191 -17.53 6.88 16.13
CA GLN A 191 -16.87 7.56 15.02
C GLN A 191 -17.11 6.82 13.72
N GLN A 192 -17.40 7.58 12.66
CA GLN A 192 -17.39 7.05 11.30
C GLN A 192 -16.11 7.46 10.58
N LEU A 193 -15.33 6.48 10.12
CA LEU A 193 -14.02 6.66 9.50
C LEU A 193 -14.04 6.21 8.04
N ILE A 194 -13.24 6.88 7.23
CA ILE A 194 -12.73 6.31 5.98
C ILE A 194 -11.24 6.11 6.23
N ILE A 195 -10.69 4.96 5.86
CA ILE A 195 -9.27 4.65 6.04
C ILE A 195 -8.72 4.21 4.69
N SER A 196 -7.70 4.89 4.19
CA SER A 196 -6.99 4.46 2.98
C SER A 196 -5.81 3.55 3.32
N LEU A 197 -5.66 2.48 2.54
CA LEU A 197 -4.50 1.60 2.56
C LEU A 197 -3.68 1.80 1.29
N ARG A 198 -2.37 1.89 1.47
CA ARG A 198 -1.43 1.96 0.35
C ARG A 198 -1.06 0.56 -0.13
N PRO A 199 -1.23 0.22 -1.41
CA PRO A 199 -0.69 -1.03 -1.96
C PRO A 199 0.81 -1.18 -1.66
N GLN A 200 1.24 -2.40 -1.36
CA GLN A 200 2.66 -2.71 -1.20
C GLN A 200 3.28 -2.89 -2.59
N ASP A 201 4.29 -2.08 -2.89
CA ASP A 201 5.03 -2.17 -4.14
C ASP A 201 5.89 -3.45 -4.13
N HIS A 202 5.55 -4.45 -4.95
CA HIS A 202 6.34 -5.65 -5.13
C HIS A 202 7.21 -5.51 -6.39
N PHE A 203 8.53 -5.56 -6.24
CA PHE A 203 9.56 -5.50 -7.31
C PHE A 203 9.39 -4.34 -8.29
N THR A 204 10.06 -3.23 -8.01
CA THR A 204 9.94 -2.04 -8.85
C THR A 204 11.24 -1.68 -9.52
N THR A 205 11.29 -1.82 -10.84
CA THR A 205 12.34 -1.22 -11.65
C THR A 205 11.97 0.24 -11.91
N MET A 206 12.92 1.15 -11.65
CA MET A 206 12.82 2.54 -12.10
C MET A 206 12.96 2.56 -13.62
N ILE A 207 11.95 3.10 -14.30
CA ILE A 207 11.97 3.31 -15.74
C ILE A 207 12.35 4.76 -15.99
N THR A 208 13.38 4.97 -16.79
CA THR A 208 13.73 6.27 -17.36
C THR A 208 13.33 6.26 -18.83
N VAL A 209 12.63 7.30 -19.28
CA VAL A 209 12.33 7.52 -20.72
C VAL A 209 13.20 8.67 -21.19
N SER A 210 14.05 8.41 -22.19
CA SER A 210 14.96 9.39 -22.76
C SER A 210 14.35 10.10 -23.96
N PRO A 211 14.62 11.41 -24.16
CA PRO A 211 14.57 11.95 -25.50
C PRO A 211 15.68 11.25 -26.31
N GLU A 212 15.36 10.74 -27.50
CA GLU A 212 16.21 9.96 -28.46
C GLU A 212 16.06 8.42 -28.52
N ASP A 213 15.20 7.78 -27.73
CA ASP A 213 14.96 6.32 -27.83
C ASP A 213 14.04 5.95 -29.03
N TYR A 214 14.49 6.17 -30.28
CA TYR A 214 13.85 5.54 -31.45
C TYR A 214 14.04 4.01 -31.33
N PHE A 215 13.06 3.30 -30.79
CA PHE A 215 13.03 1.84 -30.87
C PHE A 215 12.97 1.44 -32.36
N LEU A 216 14.09 0.96 -32.90
CA LEU A 216 14.05 0.03 -34.02
C LEU A 216 13.29 -1.23 -33.53
N PRO A 217 12.32 -1.76 -34.31
CA PRO A 217 11.64 -2.98 -33.91
C PRO A 217 12.65 -4.14 -33.86
N ASP A 218 12.52 -4.94 -32.81
CA ASP A 218 13.22 -6.19 -32.55
C ASP A 218 14.71 -6.10 -32.20
N THR A 219 15.00 -5.83 -30.93
CA THR A 219 15.55 -6.81 -29.95
C THR A 219 16.03 -6.02 -28.73
N ILE A 220 15.46 -6.29 -27.54
CA ILE A 220 16.02 -5.79 -26.28
C ILE A 220 16.64 -6.98 -25.55
N GLU A 221 17.97 -7.13 -25.61
CA GLU A 221 18.69 -7.90 -24.60
C GLU A 221 18.82 -7.04 -23.34
N VAL A 222 17.99 -7.32 -22.34
CA VAL A 222 18.20 -6.81 -20.98
C VAL A 222 19.17 -7.74 -20.28
N LYS A 223 20.44 -7.31 -20.10
CA LYS A 223 21.29 -7.93 -19.09
C LYS A 223 20.75 -7.56 -17.70
N LEU A 224 19.99 -8.50 -17.14
CA LEU A 224 19.56 -8.46 -15.74
C LEU A 224 20.82 -8.34 -14.84
N PRO A 225 20.84 -7.46 -13.84
CA PRO A 225 21.80 -7.59 -12.75
C PRO A 225 21.57 -8.98 -12.14
N THR A 226 22.59 -9.84 -12.14
CA THR A 226 22.61 -11.05 -11.33
C THR A 226 22.58 -10.62 -9.86
N GLY A 227 21.36 -10.37 -9.37
CA GLY A 227 21.11 -10.15 -7.97
C GLY A 227 21.32 -11.47 -7.23
N GLU A 228 22.15 -11.44 -6.20
CA GLU A 228 22.19 -12.51 -5.21
C GLU A 228 20.77 -12.78 -4.73
N THR A 229 20.34 -14.04 -4.86
CA THR A 229 19.07 -14.48 -4.31
C THR A 229 19.24 -14.55 -2.80
N VAL A 230 18.92 -13.46 -2.10
CA VAL A 230 18.73 -13.53 -0.65
C VAL A 230 17.49 -14.39 -0.42
N THR A 231 17.72 -15.66 -0.12
CA THR A 231 16.64 -16.59 0.23
C THR A 231 16.16 -16.20 1.62
N TYR A 232 15.19 -15.29 1.68
CA TYR A 232 14.43 -15.08 2.91
C TYR A 232 13.57 -16.34 3.13
N THR A 233 14.04 -17.26 3.96
CA THR A 233 13.18 -18.29 4.54
C THR A 233 12.21 -17.60 5.51
N LYS A 234 11.15 -17.02 4.96
CA LYS A 234 10.00 -16.57 5.73
C LYS A 234 9.30 -17.85 6.22
N GLU A 235 9.18 -18.04 7.54
CA GLU A 235 8.27 -19.05 8.10
C GLU A 235 6.91 -18.91 7.40
N ASP A 236 6.43 -20.00 6.78
CA ASP A 236 5.18 -19.98 6.04
C ASP A 236 3.99 -19.92 7.01
N THR A 237 3.69 -18.71 7.48
CA THR A 237 2.57 -18.41 8.39
C THR A 237 1.18 -18.74 7.79
N ILE A 238 1.10 -19.18 6.52
CA ILE A 238 -0.15 -19.51 5.83
C ILE A 238 -0.33 -21.01 5.51
N LYS A 239 0.60 -21.88 5.93
CA LYS A 239 0.56 -23.34 5.67
C LYS A 239 -0.74 -23.99 6.17
N VAL A 240 -1.14 -23.71 7.40
CA VAL A 240 -2.37 -24.25 8.02
C VAL A 240 -3.60 -23.88 7.22
N GLN A 241 -3.72 -22.62 6.84
CA GLN A 241 -4.88 -22.03 6.16
C GLN A 241 -5.02 -22.58 4.73
N ARG A 242 -3.91 -23.01 4.13
CA ARG A 242 -3.86 -23.65 2.81
C ARG A 242 -4.10 -25.16 2.86
N SER A 243 -3.83 -25.82 3.98
CA SER A 243 -4.04 -27.27 4.16
C SER A 243 -5.52 -27.68 4.02
N TRP A 244 -5.79 -28.91 3.61
CA TRP A 244 -7.16 -29.42 3.45
C TRP A 244 -7.94 -29.37 4.78
N ILE A 245 -7.29 -29.72 5.89
CA ILE A 245 -7.84 -29.69 7.25
C ILE A 245 -8.19 -28.25 7.65
N GLY A 246 -7.28 -27.30 7.40
CA GLY A 246 -7.54 -25.89 7.67
C GLY A 246 -8.65 -25.32 6.80
N ARG A 247 -8.80 -25.75 5.55
CA ARG A 247 -9.93 -25.36 4.69
C ARG A 247 -11.27 -25.92 5.18
N PHE A 248 -11.26 -27.10 5.79
CA PHE A 248 -12.45 -27.77 6.31
C PHE A 248 -12.89 -27.22 7.67
N LEU A 249 -11.94 -27.00 8.60
CA LEU A 249 -12.23 -26.61 9.98
C LEU A 249 -12.27 -25.09 10.21
N LEU A 250 -11.68 -24.28 9.31
CA LEU A 250 -11.64 -22.82 9.44
C LEU A 250 -12.53 -22.14 8.39
N SER A 251 -13.33 -21.18 8.85
CA SER A 251 -14.12 -20.33 7.96
C SER A 251 -13.22 -19.46 7.07
N SER A 252 -13.74 -19.01 5.92
CA SER A 252 -13.04 -18.08 5.03
C SER A 252 -12.67 -16.76 5.74
N LYS A 253 -13.53 -16.26 6.65
CA LYS A 253 -13.24 -15.06 7.44
C LYS A 253 -12.04 -15.26 8.38
N GLN A 254 -11.97 -16.40 9.08
CA GLN A 254 -10.84 -16.72 9.96
C GLN A 254 -9.52 -16.86 9.20
N ARG A 255 -9.55 -17.54 8.05
CA ARG A 255 -8.37 -17.69 7.19
C ARG A 255 -7.88 -16.34 6.68
N MET A 256 -8.80 -15.52 6.18
CA MET A 256 -8.47 -14.19 5.66
C MET A 256 -7.90 -13.26 6.74
N GLN A 257 -8.56 -13.20 7.90
CA GLN A 257 -8.05 -12.47 9.06
C GLN A 257 -6.63 -12.92 9.40
N SER A 258 -6.39 -14.23 9.39
CA SER A 258 -5.07 -14.76 9.72
C SER A 258 -3.98 -14.46 8.70
N ILE A 259 -4.34 -14.36 7.42
CA ILE A 259 -3.43 -14.01 6.32
C ILE A 259 -3.05 -12.54 6.41
N ASN A 260 -4.04 -11.65 6.56
CA ASN A 260 -3.81 -10.22 6.72
C ASN A 260 -2.90 -9.93 7.92
N LEU A 261 -3.17 -10.58 9.05
CA LEU A 261 -2.40 -10.40 10.29
C LEU A 261 -1.15 -11.29 10.37
N GLY A 262 -0.50 -11.58 9.23
CA GLY A 262 0.71 -12.39 9.19
C GLY A 262 1.92 -11.78 9.90
N LYS A 263 1.91 -10.45 10.16
CA LYS A 263 3.00 -9.71 10.82
C LYS A 263 2.73 -9.37 12.29
N PHE A 264 1.49 -9.58 12.77
CA PHE A 264 1.10 -9.27 14.14
C PHE A 264 1.13 -10.54 15.00
N PHE A 265 1.98 -10.56 16.02
CA PHE A 265 1.98 -11.59 17.05
C PHE A 265 2.12 -10.97 18.44
N THR A 266 1.38 -11.50 19.41
CA THR A 266 1.48 -11.11 20.82
C THR A 266 1.42 -12.36 21.73
N THR A 267 1.76 -12.21 23.01
CA THR A 267 1.84 -13.33 23.96
C THR A 267 0.78 -13.22 25.05
N ARG A 268 0.23 -14.35 25.49
CA ARG A 268 -0.70 -14.42 26.64
C ARG A 268 -0.39 -15.63 27.52
N ALA A 269 -0.75 -15.55 28.80
CA ALA A 269 -0.49 -16.66 29.73
C ALA A 269 -1.40 -17.87 29.44
N PHE A 270 -2.70 -17.65 29.21
CA PHE A 270 -3.65 -18.73 29.01
C PHE A 270 -4.64 -18.43 27.88
N GLN A 271 -5.14 -19.50 27.26
CA GLN A 271 -6.28 -19.48 26.35
C GLN A 271 -7.30 -20.54 26.77
N ILE A 272 -8.59 -20.17 26.72
CA ILE A 272 -9.68 -21.14 26.72
C ILE A 272 -10.51 -20.87 25.47
N SER A 273 -10.73 -21.90 24.66
CA SER A 273 -11.57 -21.83 23.46
C SER A 273 -12.63 -22.92 23.47
N LEU A 274 -13.80 -22.63 22.89
CA LEU A 274 -14.83 -23.63 22.66
C LEU A 274 -14.68 -24.24 21.26
N ILE A 275 -14.64 -23.36 20.26
CA ILE A 275 -14.44 -23.64 18.83
C ILE A 275 -13.57 -22.53 18.23
N PRO A 276 -12.96 -22.71 17.05
CA PRO A 276 -12.21 -21.65 16.39
C PRO A 276 -12.99 -20.34 16.32
N GLY A 277 -12.37 -19.23 16.73
CA GLY A 277 -12.95 -17.89 16.74
C GLY A 277 -13.83 -17.56 17.96
N LEU A 278 -14.21 -18.55 18.78
CA LEU A 278 -14.91 -18.35 20.05
C LEU A 278 -14.01 -18.76 21.22
N SER A 279 -13.21 -17.80 21.69
CA SER A 279 -12.24 -17.98 22.76
C SER A 279 -12.11 -16.73 23.62
N THR A 280 -11.35 -16.81 24.72
CA THR A 280 -10.95 -15.65 25.53
C THR A 280 -10.15 -14.59 24.75
N GLN A 281 -9.66 -14.95 23.56
CA GLN A 281 -8.86 -14.12 22.66
C GLN A 281 -9.62 -13.73 21.38
N GLY A 282 -10.84 -14.24 21.22
CA GLY A 282 -11.72 -13.95 20.10
C GLY A 282 -11.09 -14.26 18.73
N LYS A 283 -11.34 -13.36 17.77
CA LYS A 283 -10.90 -13.51 16.37
C LYS A 283 -9.38 -13.35 16.18
N LEU A 284 -8.65 -12.89 17.21
CA LEU A 284 -7.20 -12.70 17.17
C LEU A 284 -6.42 -13.90 17.73
N SER A 285 -7.08 -14.96 18.21
CA SER A 285 -6.40 -16.17 18.69
C SER A 285 -5.32 -16.72 17.74
N PRO A 286 -5.46 -16.67 16.39
CA PRO A 286 -4.42 -17.15 15.48
C PRO A 286 -3.15 -16.29 15.44
N GLN A 287 -3.14 -15.14 16.11
CA GLN A 287 -2.03 -14.19 16.22
C GLN A 287 -1.42 -14.21 17.62
N ILE A 288 -1.90 -15.08 18.51
CA ILE A 288 -1.47 -15.07 19.90
C ILE A 288 -0.73 -16.37 20.23
N THR A 289 0.48 -16.20 20.76
CA THR A 289 1.23 -17.29 21.36
C THR A 289 0.86 -17.39 22.84
N THR A 290 0.43 -18.57 23.29
CA THR A 290 0.06 -18.79 24.69
C THR A 290 1.00 -19.74 25.41
N ALA A 291 1.12 -19.60 26.73
CA ALA A 291 1.82 -20.61 27.53
C ALA A 291 0.98 -21.89 27.62
N PHE A 292 -0.30 -21.76 27.97
CA PHE A 292 -1.24 -22.87 28.11
C PHE A 292 -2.51 -22.61 27.28
N SER A 293 -2.97 -23.63 26.55
CA SER A 293 -4.18 -23.55 25.72
C SER A 293 -5.10 -24.75 26.00
N VAL A 294 -6.37 -24.46 26.29
CA VAL A 294 -7.41 -25.48 26.47
C VAL A 294 -8.54 -25.23 25.47
N ASN A 295 -8.80 -26.21 24.62
CA ASN A 295 -9.77 -26.14 23.54
C ASN A 295 -10.87 -27.19 23.78
N VAL A 296 -12.03 -26.77 24.29
CA VAL A 296 -13.08 -27.68 24.79
C VAL A 296 -13.59 -28.63 23.70
N LEU A 297 -13.97 -28.12 22.53
CA LEU A 297 -14.26 -28.95 21.35
C LEU A 297 -13.11 -28.88 20.35
N GLY A 298 -12.71 -27.67 19.99
CA GLY A 298 -11.49 -27.48 19.20
C GLY A 298 -11.05 -26.04 19.14
N GLY A 299 -9.79 -25.81 18.75
CA GLY A 299 -9.17 -24.50 18.81
C GLY A 299 -8.37 -24.15 17.59
N TYR A 300 -8.21 -22.85 17.35
CA TYR A 300 -7.25 -22.31 16.41
C TYR A 300 -6.40 -21.23 17.07
N THR A 301 -5.15 -21.57 17.38
CA THR A 301 -4.21 -20.77 18.17
C THR A 301 -3.04 -20.31 17.30
N GLY A 302 -2.43 -19.17 17.64
CA GLY A 302 -1.23 -18.69 16.98
C GLY A 302 -0.05 -19.62 17.24
N GLY A 303 0.31 -19.79 18.51
CA GLY A 303 1.38 -20.70 18.96
C GLY A 303 1.19 -21.11 20.41
N VAL A 304 1.86 -22.18 20.84
CA VAL A 304 1.81 -22.64 22.23
C VAL A 304 3.20 -22.96 22.77
N SER A 305 3.52 -22.38 23.93
CA SER A 305 4.86 -22.48 24.53
C SER A 305 5.02 -23.63 25.51
N PHE A 306 3.94 -24.23 26.04
CA PHE A 306 4.01 -25.40 26.93
C PHE A 306 3.02 -26.47 26.52
N VAL A 307 1.75 -26.33 26.93
CA VAL A 307 0.75 -27.40 26.79
C VAL A 307 -0.49 -26.89 26.06
N GLU A 308 -0.90 -27.65 25.05
CA GLU A 308 -2.19 -27.49 24.39
C GLU A 308 -3.02 -28.77 24.47
N LEU A 309 -4.22 -28.65 25.05
CA LEU A 309 -5.16 -29.75 25.19
C LEU A 309 -6.44 -29.43 24.43
N GLY A 310 -6.88 -30.36 23.58
CA GLY A 310 -8.09 -30.26 22.78
C GLY A 310 -9.05 -31.41 23.05
N GLY A 311 -10.35 -31.15 23.05
CA GLY A 311 -11.36 -32.21 23.08
C GLY A 311 -11.31 -33.05 21.81
N LEU A 312 -11.70 -32.45 20.68
CA LEU A 312 -11.68 -33.10 19.36
C LEU A 312 -10.43 -32.73 18.58
N PHE A 313 -10.09 -31.43 18.50
CA PHE A 313 -9.00 -31.00 17.64
C PHE A 313 -8.23 -29.77 18.10
N ASN A 314 -6.94 -29.71 17.78
CA ASN A 314 -6.12 -28.51 17.91
C ASN A 314 -5.54 -28.10 16.56
N ILE A 315 -5.60 -26.79 16.27
CA ILE A 315 -4.94 -26.19 15.11
C ILE A 315 -4.03 -25.07 15.62
N THR A 316 -2.75 -25.15 15.30
CA THR A 316 -1.73 -24.18 15.70
C THR A 316 -1.05 -23.61 14.48
N LYS A 317 -1.14 -22.29 14.30
CA LYS A 317 -0.65 -21.58 13.11
C LYS A 317 0.86 -21.66 12.97
N THR A 318 1.59 -21.47 14.07
CA THR A 318 3.04 -21.58 14.16
C THR A 318 3.37 -22.90 14.84
N ASN A 319 3.94 -22.86 16.05
CA ASN A 319 4.62 -23.99 16.65
C ASN A 319 4.01 -24.32 18.02
N VAL A 320 4.15 -25.58 18.44
CA VAL A 320 3.94 -26.02 19.83
C VAL A 320 5.28 -26.51 20.38
N LYS A 321 5.77 -25.90 21.46
CA LYS A 321 7.13 -26.18 21.95
C LYS A 321 7.29 -27.49 22.72
N TYR A 322 6.27 -27.97 23.42
CA TYR A 322 6.38 -29.18 24.25
C TYR A 322 5.28 -30.20 23.97
N VAL A 323 4.04 -29.95 24.40
CA VAL A 323 2.97 -30.96 24.35
C VAL A 323 1.73 -30.42 23.66
N GLN A 324 1.22 -31.19 22.69
CA GLN A 324 -0.10 -30.99 22.10
C GLN A 324 -0.86 -32.33 22.11
N ALA A 325 -2.08 -32.33 22.64
CA ALA A 325 -2.93 -33.52 22.66
C ALA A 325 -4.38 -33.16 22.31
N ALA A 326 -5.00 -33.95 21.43
CA ALA A 326 -6.41 -33.84 21.08
C ALA A 326 -7.00 -35.22 20.84
N GLY A 327 -8.32 -35.37 20.98
CA GLY A 327 -9.00 -36.65 20.79
C GLY A 327 -8.96 -37.18 19.35
N LEU A 328 -9.04 -36.31 18.33
CA LEU A 328 -9.11 -36.73 16.93
C LEU A 328 -7.91 -36.23 16.11
N LEU A 329 -7.63 -34.92 16.10
CA LEU A 329 -6.54 -34.39 15.29
C LEU A 329 -5.77 -33.24 15.94
N ASN A 330 -4.48 -33.19 15.63
CA ASN A 330 -3.57 -32.10 15.95
C ASN A 330 -2.94 -31.63 14.64
N LEU A 331 -2.97 -30.33 14.38
CA LEU A 331 -2.36 -29.70 13.21
C LEU A 331 -1.45 -28.57 13.65
N VAL A 332 -0.18 -28.63 13.29
CA VAL A 332 0.83 -27.61 13.57
C VAL A 332 1.39 -27.07 12.25
N GLY A 333 1.51 -25.75 12.15
CA GLY A 333 1.93 -25.07 10.94
C GLY A 333 3.44 -25.04 10.75
N GLY A 334 4.20 -24.69 11.78
CA GLY A 334 5.66 -24.72 11.72
C GLY A 334 6.24 -26.00 12.32
N ASP A 335 7.47 -25.89 12.80
CA ASP A 335 8.37 -27.01 13.11
C ASP A 335 8.37 -27.42 14.58
#